data_AF-A0A7Y5ML81-F1
#
_entry.id   AF-A0A7Y5ML81-F1
#
_cell.length_a   1.000
_cell.length_b   1.000
_cell.length_c   1.000
_cell.angle_alpha   90.00
_cell.angle_beta   90.00
_cell.angle_gamma   90.00
#
_symmetry.space_group_name_H-M   'P 1'
#
loop_
_entity.id
_entity.type
_entity.pdbx_description
1 polymer ?
#
loop_
_entity_poly.entity_id
_entity_poly.type
_entity_poly.pdbx_seq_one_letter_code
_entity_poly.pdbx_strand_id
1 'polypeptide(L)'
;MAENARGNHRGALHPDHGLNETILFWGCFLALIATAFGFVIRSQIIGDWEVQFNLSETEKGHILGVGLWPFAVSIVLFSLIIDKVGYGKAMVFAFICHIVSAIMTITAKNYDMLYWGTFIVALGNGTVEAVINPVVATMFPREKTKWLSILHAGWP
;
A
#
# COMPACT_ATOMS: atom_id res chain seq x y z
N MET A 1 40.08 2.39 -43.83
CA MET A 1 41.11 2.03 -42.84
C MET A 1 41.65 3.33 -42.27
N ALA A 2 41.53 3.73 -41.01
CA ALA A 2 40.94 3.19 -39.80
C ALA A 2 40.52 4.44 -38.98
N GLU A 3 39.27 4.55 -38.57
CA GLU A 3 38.78 4.18 -37.23
C GLU A 3 39.05 5.26 -36.17
N ASN A 4 38.01 6.07 -36.01
CA ASN A 4 37.78 7.02 -34.93
C ASN A 4 37.45 6.23 -33.66
N ALA A 5 38.46 5.78 -32.93
CA ALA A 5 38.31 5.07 -31.65
C ALA A 5 39.02 5.83 -30.53
N ARG A 6 38.36 6.87 -30.00
CA ARG A 6 38.55 7.29 -28.61
C ARG A 6 37.19 7.37 -27.96
N GLY A 7 36.79 6.22 -27.43
CA GLY A 7 35.56 6.04 -26.66
C GLY A 7 35.52 7.01 -25.49
N ASN A 8 34.55 7.92 -25.55
CA ASN A 8 34.08 8.67 -24.40
C ASN A 8 33.26 7.70 -23.54
N HIS A 9 33.92 6.86 -22.73
CA HIS A 9 33.30 6.10 -21.65
C HIS A 9 33.00 7.02 -20.46
N ARG A 10 32.19 8.06 -20.68
CA ARG A 10 31.49 8.76 -19.61
C ARG A 10 30.08 8.17 -19.58
N GLY A 11 29.80 7.44 -18.51
CA GLY A 11 28.58 6.66 -18.35
C GLY A 11 27.34 7.46 -18.71
N ALA A 12 26.47 6.85 -19.50
CA ALA A 12 25.05 7.17 -19.49
C ALA A 12 24.49 6.72 -18.13
N LEU A 13 24.82 7.47 -17.09
CA LEU A 13 24.06 7.44 -15.84
C LEU A 13 22.65 7.87 -16.21
N HIS A 14 21.70 7.10 -15.68
CA HIS A 14 20.24 7.28 -15.75
C HIS A 14 19.81 8.72 -16.06
N PRO A 15 18.78 8.96 -16.90
CA PRO A 15 18.15 10.26 -16.91
C PRO A 15 17.74 10.57 -15.47
N ASP A 16 18.29 11.63 -14.89
CA ASP A 16 17.87 12.13 -13.58
C ASP A 16 16.36 12.29 -13.64
N HIS A 17 15.65 11.44 -12.89
CA HIS A 17 14.20 11.52 -12.80
C HIS A 17 13.84 12.93 -12.33
N GLY A 18 12.84 13.52 -12.96
CA GLY A 18 12.41 14.87 -12.58
C GLY A 18 12.08 14.92 -11.09
N LEU A 19 12.32 16.06 -10.44
CA LEU A 19 12.02 16.25 -9.01
C LEU A 19 10.60 15.77 -8.65
N ASN A 20 9.63 16.01 -9.53
CA ASN A 20 8.23 15.60 -9.35
C ASN A 20 8.04 14.08 -9.38
N GLU A 21 8.75 13.35 -10.26
CA GLU A 21 8.68 11.89 -10.36
C GLU A 21 9.27 11.26 -9.10
N THR A 22 10.40 11.79 -8.63
CA THR A 22 11.06 11.36 -7.39
C THR A 22 10.13 11.56 -6.19
N ILE A 23 9.50 12.73 -6.05
CA ILE A 23 8.56 13.02 -4.96
C ILE A 23 7.35 12.08 -5.02
N LEU A 24 6.78 11.88 -6.21
CA LEU A 24 5.59 11.03 -6.38
C LEU A 24 5.90 9.55 -6.08
N PHE A 25 7.07 9.06 -6.49
CA PHE A 25 7.53 7.71 -6.16
C PHE A 25 7.68 7.52 -4.64
N TRP A 26 8.37 8.44 -3.95
CA TRP A 26 8.51 8.36 -2.50
C TRP A 26 7.17 8.45 -1.77
N GLY A 27 6.22 9.24 -2.29
CA GLY A 27 4.85 9.25 -1.79
C GLY A 27 4.17 7.88 -1.89
N CYS A 28 4.30 7.21 -3.04
CA CYS A 28 3.78 5.85 -3.24
C CYS A 28 4.46 4.84 -2.31
N PHE A 29 5.79 4.92 -2.18
CA PHE A 29 6.58 4.02 -1.33
C PHE A 29 6.22 4.16 0.14
N LEU A 30 6.11 5.39 0.65
CA LEU A 30 5.70 5.66 2.03
C LEU A 30 4.25 5.22 2.30
N ALA A 31 3.35 5.41 1.34
CA ALA A 31 1.98 4.92 1.46
C ALA A 31 1.91 3.38 1.55
N LEU A 32 2.73 2.68 0.76
CA LEU A 32 2.81 1.22 0.83
C LEU A 32 3.38 0.73 2.16
N ILE A 33 4.42 1.39 2.67
CA ILE A 33 4.97 1.09 4.01
C ILE A 33 3.90 1.27 5.08
N ALA A 34 3.18 2.39 5.10
CA ALA A 34 2.13 2.64 6.08
C ALA A 34 1.04 1.55 6.05
N THR A 35 0.66 1.13 4.84
CA THR A 35 -0.28 0.03 4.58
C THR A 35 0.22 -1.28 5.22
N ALA A 36 1.47 -1.64 4.96
CA ALA A 36 2.06 -2.87 5.47
C ALA A 36 2.24 -2.87 7.00
N PHE A 37 2.62 -1.74 7.60
CA PHE A 37 2.68 -1.60 9.06
C PHE A 37 1.31 -1.81 9.71
N GLY A 38 0.25 -1.26 9.12
CA GLY A 38 -1.12 -1.51 9.56
C GLY A 38 -1.49 -2.99 9.53
N PHE A 39 -0.94 -3.76 8.58
CA PHE A 39 -1.17 -5.21 8.46
C PHE A 39 -0.33 -6.03 9.46
N VAL A 40 0.99 -5.82 9.50
CA VAL A 40 1.93 -6.63 10.31
C VAL A 40 1.76 -6.40 11.81
N ILE A 41 1.48 -5.17 12.26
CA ILE A 41 1.26 -4.90 13.68
C ILE A 41 0.05 -5.70 14.17
N ARG A 42 -1.02 -5.78 13.37
CA ARG A 42 -2.23 -6.54 13.73
C ARG A 42 -1.95 -8.02 13.86
N SER A 43 -1.19 -8.62 12.94
CA SER A 43 -0.84 -10.04 13.03
C SER A 43 0.02 -10.34 14.26
N GLN A 44 0.85 -9.38 14.70
CA GLN A 44 1.69 -9.52 15.88
C GLN A 44 0.91 -9.39 17.20
N ILE A 45 -0.09 -8.51 17.28
CA ILE A 45 -0.84 -8.23 18.53
C ILE A 45 -2.14 -9.05 18.67
N ILE A 46 -2.52 -9.86 17.68
CA ILE A 46 -3.80 -10.60 17.71
C ILE A 46 -3.91 -11.56 18.91
N GLY A 47 -2.78 -12.09 19.40
CA GLY A 47 -2.73 -12.91 20.62
C GLY A 47 -2.96 -12.09 21.90
N ASP A 48 -2.51 -10.83 21.94
CA ASP A 48 -2.80 -9.94 23.07
C ASP A 48 -4.29 -9.56 23.09
N TRP A 49 -4.88 -9.30 21.92
CA TRP A 49 -6.31 -9.05 21.79
C TRP A 49 -7.18 -10.25 22.16
N GLU A 50 -6.72 -11.47 21.90
CA GLU A 50 -7.39 -12.67 22.37
C GLU A 50 -7.61 -12.64 23.88
N VAL A 51 -6.54 -12.38 24.64
CA VAL A 51 -6.59 -12.32 26.10
C VAL A 51 -7.40 -11.10 26.57
N GLN A 52 -7.17 -9.94 25.95
CA GLN A 52 -7.79 -8.68 26.38
C GLN A 52 -9.30 -8.61 26.12
N PHE A 53 -9.75 -9.12 24.98
CA PHE A 53 -11.16 -9.09 24.57
C PHE A 53 -11.85 -10.45 24.78
N ASN A 54 -11.16 -11.44 25.34
CA ASN A 54 -11.63 -12.81 25.53
C ASN A 54 -12.17 -13.41 24.23
N LEU A 55 -11.40 -13.28 23.15
CA LEU A 55 -11.79 -13.75 21.81
C LEU A 55 -11.65 -15.26 21.72
N SER A 56 -12.58 -15.90 21.03
CA SER A 56 -12.41 -17.26 20.54
C SER A 56 -11.42 -17.33 19.38
N GLU A 57 -10.86 -18.52 19.11
CA GLU A 57 -10.05 -18.77 17.92
C GLU A 57 -10.79 -18.47 16.60
N THR A 58 -12.12 -18.64 16.59
CA THR A 58 -12.95 -18.30 15.43
C THR A 58 -12.99 -16.78 15.21
N GLU A 59 -13.18 -16.01 16.28
CA GLU A 59 -13.18 -14.54 16.23
C GLU A 59 -11.82 -13.97 15.82
N LYS A 60 -10.72 -14.55 16.32
CA LYS A 60 -9.36 -14.23 15.84
C LYS A 60 -9.24 -14.47 14.33
N GLY A 61 -9.66 -15.64 13.88
CA GLY A 61 -9.68 -16.00 12.45
C GLY A 61 -10.49 -15.02 11.61
N HIS A 62 -11.64 -14.56 12.12
CA HIS A 62 -12.46 -13.55 11.44
C HIS A 62 -11.78 -12.17 11.36
N ILE A 63 -11.11 -11.71 12.42
CA ILE A 63 -10.36 -10.45 12.42
C ILE A 63 -9.20 -10.51 11.42
N LEU A 64 -8.46 -11.63 11.38
CA LEU A 64 -7.39 -11.81 10.40
C LEU A 64 -7.95 -11.91 8.98
N GLY A 65 -9.03 -12.66 8.78
CA GLY A 65 -9.67 -12.86 7.49
C GLY A 65 -10.26 -11.55 6.92
N VAL A 66 -10.90 -10.73 7.75
CA VAL A 66 -11.44 -9.42 7.33
C VAL A 66 -10.33 -8.41 7.03
N GLY A 67 -9.09 -8.65 7.46
CA GLY A 67 -7.92 -7.90 6.99
C GLY A 67 -7.49 -8.23 5.55
N LEU A 68 -7.94 -9.36 4.99
CA LEU A 68 -7.48 -9.90 3.71
C LEU A 68 -8.52 -9.79 2.59
N TRP A 69 -9.75 -10.26 2.82
CA TRP A 69 -10.73 -10.33 1.74
C TRP A 69 -11.20 -8.94 1.24
N PRO A 70 -11.46 -7.93 2.09
CA PRO A 70 -11.85 -6.60 1.61
C PRO A 70 -10.67 -5.89 0.94
N PHE A 71 -9.44 -6.20 1.37
CA PHE A 71 -8.23 -5.71 0.73
C PHE A 71 -8.19 -6.20 -0.73
N ALA A 72 -8.29 -7.50 -0.96
CA ALA A 72 -8.32 -8.06 -2.32
C ALA A 72 -9.48 -7.51 -3.17
N VAL A 73 -10.69 -7.45 -2.60
CA VAL A 73 -11.87 -6.88 -3.28
C VAL A 73 -11.65 -5.42 -3.64
N SER A 74 -11.09 -4.63 -2.73
CA SER A 74 -10.81 -3.21 -2.94
C SER A 74 -9.77 -3.00 -4.04
N ILE A 75 -8.71 -3.81 -4.13
CA ILE A 75 -7.76 -3.73 -5.24
C ILE A 75 -8.49 -3.85 -6.57
N VAL A 76 -9.32 -4.88 -6.73
CA VAL A 76 -10.05 -5.14 -7.98
C VAL A 76 -11.01 -3.99 -8.30
N LEU A 77 -11.86 -3.61 -7.34
CA LEU A 77 -12.88 -2.58 -7.57
C LEU A 77 -12.26 -1.22 -7.89
N PHE A 78 -11.28 -0.78 -7.12
CA PHE A 78 -10.62 0.51 -7.37
C PHE A 78 -9.82 0.48 -8.67
N SER A 79 -9.13 -0.61 -9.01
CA SER A 79 -8.41 -0.72 -10.29
C SER A 79 -9.32 -0.55 -11.51
N LEU A 80 -10.61 -0.88 -11.41
CA LEU A 80 -11.58 -0.72 -12.50
C LEU A 80 -12.13 0.71 -12.63
N ILE A 81 -12.16 1.49 -11.54
CA ILE A 81 -12.82 2.80 -11.51
C ILE A 81 -11.85 3.96 -11.30
N ILE A 82 -10.58 3.70 -10.97
CA ILE A 82 -9.64 4.72 -10.52
C ILE A 82 -9.37 5.81 -11.57
N ASP A 83 -9.35 5.45 -12.85
CA ASP A 83 -9.16 6.40 -13.95
C ASP A 83 -10.32 7.40 -14.07
N LYS A 84 -11.52 7.03 -13.60
CA LYS A 84 -12.71 7.91 -13.58
C LYS A 84 -12.77 8.77 -12.32
N VAL A 85 -12.40 8.20 -11.17
CA VAL A 85 -12.45 8.88 -9.86
C VAL A 85 -11.28 9.85 -9.68
N GLY A 86 -10.11 9.46 -10.18
CA GLY A 86 -8.84 10.17 -10.05
C GLY A 86 -8.02 9.69 -8.84
N TYR A 87 -6.72 9.51 -9.08
CA TYR A 87 -5.74 8.99 -8.12
C TYR A 87 -5.71 9.76 -6.79
N GLY A 88 -5.71 11.10 -6.83
CA GLY A 88 -5.66 11.92 -5.61
C GLY A 88 -6.88 11.75 -4.69
N LYS A 89 -8.09 11.64 -5.24
CA LYS A 89 -9.31 11.44 -4.42
C LYS A 89 -9.34 10.06 -3.77
N ALA A 90 -8.87 9.04 -4.49
CA ALA A 90 -8.75 7.70 -3.94
C ALA A 90 -7.70 7.64 -2.82
N MET A 91 -6.58 8.36 -2.94
CA MET A 91 -5.61 8.47 -1.84
C MET A 91 -6.18 9.17 -0.62
N VAL A 92 -7.01 10.19 -0.79
CA VAL A 92 -7.72 10.83 0.34
C VAL A 92 -8.69 9.86 1.01
N PHE A 93 -9.46 9.08 0.23
CA PHE A 93 -10.31 8.02 0.76
C PHE A 93 -9.49 7.01 1.58
N ALA A 94 -8.38 6.51 1.02
CA ALA A 94 -7.50 5.58 1.70
C ALA A 94 -6.96 6.15 3.01
N PHE A 95 -6.52 7.41 3.01
CA PHE A 95 -6.05 8.11 4.21
C PHE A 95 -7.13 8.20 5.29
N ILE A 96 -8.36 8.57 4.92
CA ILE A 96 -9.50 8.62 5.84
C ILE A 96 -9.76 7.22 6.44
N CYS A 97 -9.76 6.16 5.62
CA CYS A 97 -9.91 4.79 6.10
C CYS A 97 -8.84 4.43 7.15
N HIS A 98 -7.59 4.79 6.93
CA HIS A 98 -6.51 4.53 7.90
C HIS A 98 -6.75 5.27 9.22
N ILE A 99 -7.13 6.56 9.18
CA ILE A 99 -7.40 7.35 10.39
C ILE A 99 -8.61 6.80 11.16
N VAL A 100 -9.72 6.55 10.47
CA VAL A 100 -10.94 6.00 11.08
C VAL A 100 -10.66 4.64 11.70
N SER A 101 -9.98 3.74 10.97
CA SER A 101 -9.58 2.45 11.52
C SER A 101 -8.69 2.60 12.74
N ALA A 102 -7.69 3.49 12.70
CA ALA A 102 -6.76 3.67 13.80
C ALA A 102 -7.51 4.12 15.07
N ILE A 103 -8.38 5.12 14.94
CA ILE A 103 -9.22 5.59 16.06
C ILE A 103 -10.10 4.46 16.59
N MET A 104 -10.79 3.72 15.71
CA MET A 104 -11.65 2.60 16.12
C MET A 104 -10.86 1.49 16.83
N THR A 105 -9.67 1.16 16.33
CA THR A 105 -8.82 0.11 16.89
C THR A 105 -8.26 0.51 18.25
N ILE A 106 -7.75 1.75 18.39
CA ILE A 106 -7.19 2.26 19.65
C ILE A 106 -8.25 2.40 20.74
N THR A 107 -9.49 2.73 20.36
CA THR A 107 -10.61 2.93 21.30
C THR A 107 -11.53 1.71 21.42
N ALA A 108 -11.13 0.57 20.85
CA ALA A 108 -11.94 -0.63 20.80
C ALA A 108 -12.29 -1.14 22.20
N LYS A 109 -13.58 -1.49 22.40
CA LYS A 109 -14.10 -2.05 23.67
C LYS A 109 -14.70 -3.43 23.51
N ASN A 110 -14.82 -3.91 22.27
CA ASN A 110 -15.45 -5.17 21.93
C ASN A 110 -14.92 -5.66 20.58
N TYR A 111 -15.28 -6.90 20.27
CA TYR A 111 -14.97 -7.58 19.00
C TYR A 111 -15.41 -6.77 17.77
N ASP A 112 -16.62 -6.22 17.77
CA ASP A 112 -17.18 -5.54 16.60
C ASP A 112 -16.34 -4.32 16.18
N MET A 113 -15.82 -3.55 17.16
CA MET A 113 -14.93 -2.43 16.86
C MET A 113 -13.62 -2.88 16.21
N LEU A 114 -13.04 -4.01 16.67
CA LEU A 114 -11.84 -4.59 16.06
C LEU A 114 -12.12 -5.11 14.65
N TYR A 115 -13.27 -5.77 14.46
CA TYR A 115 -13.69 -6.28 13.16
C TYR A 115 -13.89 -5.16 12.15
N TRP A 116 -14.71 -4.16 12.49
CA TRP A 116 -15.02 -3.05 11.59
C TRP A 116 -13.84 -2.11 11.37
N GLY A 117 -13.01 -1.87 12.40
CA GLY A 117 -11.75 -1.16 12.22
C GLY A 117 -10.86 -1.88 11.18
N THR A 118 -10.70 -3.19 11.34
CA THR A 118 -9.90 -4.00 10.42
C THR A 118 -10.49 -4.05 9.00
N PHE A 119 -11.82 -4.13 8.87
CA PHE A 119 -12.49 -4.04 7.58
C PHE A 119 -12.22 -2.71 6.88
N ILE A 120 -12.33 -1.59 7.61
CA ILE A 120 -12.13 -0.24 7.05
C ILE A 120 -10.67 -0.06 6.60
N VAL A 121 -9.69 -0.50 7.39
CA VAL A 121 -8.29 -0.39 6.95
C VAL A 121 -8.02 -1.28 5.75
N ALA A 122 -8.62 -2.47 5.66
CA ALA A 122 -8.46 -3.35 4.50
C ALA A 122 -8.94 -2.68 3.19
N LEU A 123 -10.05 -1.92 3.24
CA LEU A 123 -10.48 -1.08 2.10
C LEU A 123 -9.47 0.02 1.78
N GLY A 124 -8.94 0.70 2.79
CA GLY A 124 -7.88 1.70 2.62
C GLY A 124 -6.65 1.11 1.96
N ASN A 125 -6.17 -0.03 2.45
CA ASN A 125 -5.02 -0.76 1.94
C ASN A 125 -5.18 -1.13 0.47
N GLY A 126 -6.33 -1.69 0.09
CA GLY A 126 -6.60 -2.03 -1.31
C GLY A 126 -6.70 -0.83 -2.22
N THR A 127 -7.16 0.30 -1.70
CA THR A 127 -7.18 1.55 -2.47
C THR A 127 -5.77 2.09 -2.70
N VAL A 128 -4.89 2.07 -1.69
CA VAL A 128 -3.48 2.46 -1.85
C VAL A 128 -2.84 1.62 -2.95
N GLU A 129 -2.95 0.30 -2.85
CA GLU A 129 -2.37 -0.65 -3.79
C GLU A 129 -2.88 -0.45 -5.23
N ALA A 130 -4.19 -0.22 -5.39
CA ALA A 130 -4.80 0.07 -6.69
C ALA A 130 -4.33 1.39 -7.30
N VAL A 131 -3.86 2.35 -6.48
CA VAL A 131 -3.36 3.64 -6.94
C VAL A 131 -1.87 3.60 -7.25
N ILE A 132 -1.05 3.13 -6.31
CA ILE A 132 0.41 3.27 -6.42
C ILE A 132 0.99 2.46 -7.59
N ASN A 133 0.42 1.31 -7.90
CA ASN A 133 0.91 0.41 -8.94
C ASN A 133 0.83 1.05 -10.34
N PRO A 134 -0.33 1.55 -10.81
CA PRO A 134 -0.40 2.28 -12.08
C PRO A 134 0.37 3.62 -12.05
N VAL A 135 0.43 4.33 -10.91
CA VAL A 135 1.20 5.58 -10.80
C VAL A 135 2.69 5.31 -11.04
N VAL A 136 3.28 4.30 -10.38
CA VAL A 136 4.69 3.92 -10.60
C VAL A 136 4.92 3.36 -12.00
N ALA A 137 4.01 2.53 -12.52
CA ALA A 137 4.14 1.98 -13.86
C ALA A 137 4.06 3.03 -14.98
N THR A 138 3.35 4.14 -14.74
CA THR A 138 3.24 5.26 -15.69
C THR A 138 4.40 6.26 -15.57
N MET A 139 4.97 6.45 -14.37
CA MET A 139 6.20 7.23 -14.17
C MET A 139 7.42 6.59 -14.85
N PHE A 140 7.54 5.26 -14.80
CA PHE A 140 8.72 4.55 -15.30
C PHE A 140 8.39 3.55 -16.42
N PRO A 141 7.89 4.00 -17.58
CA PRO A 141 7.32 3.11 -18.59
C PRO A 141 8.34 2.17 -19.26
N ARG A 142 9.64 2.53 -19.24
CA ARG A 142 10.74 1.73 -19.81
C ARG A 142 11.32 0.71 -18.84
N GLU A 143 11.09 0.89 -17.54
CA GLU A 143 11.69 0.07 -16.46
C GLU A 143 10.63 -0.37 -15.43
N LYS A 144 9.38 -0.58 -15.87
CA LYS A 144 8.22 -0.84 -15.00
C LYS A 144 8.48 -1.93 -13.95
N THR A 145 8.96 -3.10 -14.39
CA THR A 145 9.21 -4.23 -13.50
C THR A 145 10.22 -3.88 -12.41
N LYS A 146 11.31 -3.21 -12.76
CA LYS A 146 12.34 -2.77 -11.81
C LYS A 146 11.75 -1.86 -10.75
N TRP A 147 11.04 -0.81 -11.17
CA TRP A 147 10.50 0.18 -10.24
C TRP A 147 9.32 -0.34 -9.39
N LEU A 148 8.50 -1.24 -9.93
CA LEU A 148 7.50 -1.96 -9.14
C LEU A 148 8.15 -2.91 -8.13
N SER A 149 9.24 -3.59 -8.49
CA SER A 149 10.00 -4.40 -7.51
C SER A 149 10.60 -3.55 -6.39
N ILE A 150 11.13 -2.36 -6.71
CA ILE A 150 11.62 -1.42 -5.68
C ILE A 150 10.45 -0.93 -4.82
N LEU A 151 9.32 -0.59 -5.41
CA LEU A 151 8.12 -0.19 -4.68
C LEU A 151 7.74 -1.25 -3.63
N HIS A 152 7.56 -2.50 -4.06
CA HIS A 152 7.15 -3.60 -3.19
C HIS A 152 8.22 -4.07 -2.19
N ALA A 153 9.48 -3.66 -2.35
CA ALA A 153 10.47 -3.85 -1.29
C ALA A 153 10.11 -3.10 0.01
N GLY A 154 9.16 -2.15 -0.06
CA GLY A 154 8.56 -1.48 1.10
C GLY A 154 7.48 -2.30 1.83
N TRP A 155 7.13 -3.50 1.36
CA TRP A 155 6.18 -4.41 2.03
C TRP A 155 6.95 -5.48 2.84
N PRO A 156 7.11 -5.32 4.17
CA PRO A 156 7.79 -6.28 5.05
C PRO A 156 7.11 -7.66 5.16
#